data_AF-A0A2S2PUY2-F1
#
_entry.id   AF-A0A2S2PUY2-F1
#
_cell.length_a   1.000
_cell.length_b   1.000
_cell.length_c   1.000
_cell.angle_alpha   90.00
_cell.angle_beta   90.00
_cell.angle_gamma   90.00
#
_symmetry.space_group_name_H-M   'P 1'
#
loop_
_entity.id
_entity.type
_entity.pdbx_description
1 polymer ?
#
loop_
_entity_poly.entity_id
_entity_poly.type
_entity_poly.pdbx_seq_one_letter_code
_entity_poly.pdbx_strand_id
1 'polypeptide(L)'
;MLNNNKFNMICFICRTNFPLLSTLVVHYKMIHMLKPSSTYECIENHCTQAFPNLDSLKKHVMRKHLKPTPKKLTPVVKNINNTAIPEHITKITNSDSIESDIFKNVLPVTECRNELVSEHFSIDNVIHLVYQSAIHFTMSLHNNNNFSRKDVVNIQKEVSQSLIKPITDLLTNFVNYKIKDPLLLSSFHTLIFAFSIPFKL
;
A
#
# COMPACT_ATOMS: atom_id res chain seq x y z
N MET A 1 -5.33 6.30 -37.17
CA MET A 1 -4.30 6.30 -36.12
C MET A 1 -4.86 7.05 -34.92
N LEU A 2 -5.22 6.35 -33.85
CA LEU A 2 -5.86 6.94 -32.65
C LEU A 2 -4.78 7.26 -31.61
N ASN A 3 -4.69 8.54 -31.24
CA ASN A 3 -3.85 9.05 -30.15
C ASN A 3 -4.32 8.48 -28.81
N ASN A 4 -3.66 7.42 -28.34
CA ASN A 4 -3.74 7.02 -26.93
C ASN A 4 -2.76 7.87 -26.13
N ASN A 5 -3.20 9.04 -25.66
CA ASN A 5 -2.51 9.78 -24.60
C ASN A 5 -2.58 8.95 -23.31
N LYS A 6 -1.71 7.95 -23.20
CA LYS A 6 -1.51 7.17 -21.99
C LYS A 6 -0.69 8.03 -21.04
N PHE A 7 -1.36 8.67 -20.09
CA PHE A 7 -0.69 9.37 -19.01
C PHE A 7 0.12 8.35 -18.21
N ASN A 8 1.43 8.54 -18.16
CA ASN A 8 2.36 7.66 -17.46
C ASN A 8 2.88 8.41 -16.23
N MET A 9 2.46 8.01 -15.03
CA MET A 9 2.92 8.60 -13.78
C MET A 9 4.03 7.71 -13.23
N ILE A 10 5.29 8.16 -13.26
CA ILE A 10 6.45 7.27 -13.01
C ILE A 10 7.09 7.57 -11.66
N CYS A 11 7.29 6.54 -10.84
CA CYS A 11 8.05 6.67 -9.59
C CYS A 11 9.54 6.91 -9.86
N PHE A 12 10.12 8.00 -9.33
CA PHE A 12 11.54 8.31 -9.53
C PHE A 12 12.50 7.34 -8.83
N ILE A 13 12.03 6.62 -7.81
CA ILE A 13 12.82 5.66 -7.03
C ILE A 13 12.85 4.30 -7.74
N CYS A 14 11.69 3.66 -7.93
CA CYS A 14 11.61 2.29 -8.48
C CYS A 14 11.24 2.22 -9.96
N ARG A 15 10.99 3.36 -10.62
CA ARG A 15 10.64 3.46 -12.05
C ARG A 15 9.35 2.74 -12.46
N THR A 16 8.54 2.28 -11.49
CA THR A 16 7.20 1.74 -11.73
C THR A 16 6.28 2.81 -12.30
N ASN A 17 5.52 2.43 -13.33
CA ASN A 17 4.54 3.27 -14.00
C ASN A 17 3.15 3.06 -13.41
N PHE A 18 2.46 4.16 -13.11
CA PHE A 18 1.11 4.19 -12.58
C PHE A 18 0.17 4.93 -13.53
N PRO A 19 -1.09 4.46 -13.68
CA PRO A 19 -2.06 5.09 -14.55
C PRO A 19 -2.63 6.40 -13.98
N LEU A 20 -2.52 6.62 -12.65
CA LEU A 20 -3.11 7.75 -11.95
C LEU A 20 -2.11 8.38 -10.98
N LEU A 21 -2.13 9.71 -10.89
CA LEU A 21 -1.32 10.46 -9.92
C LEU A 21 -1.66 10.07 -8.48
N SER A 22 -2.92 9.79 -8.18
CA SER A 22 -3.35 9.33 -6.86
C SER A 22 -2.70 8.01 -6.47
N THR A 23 -2.59 7.05 -7.40
CA THR A 23 -1.92 5.77 -7.16
C THR A 23 -0.42 5.95 -6.95
N LEU A 24 0.23 6.81 -7.74
CA LEU A 24 1.65 7.16 -7.53
C LEU A 24 1.88 7.81 -6.16
N VAL A 25 0.98 8.71 -5.73
CA VAL A 25 1.01 9.35 -4.41
C VAL A 25 0.91 8.32 -3.28
N VAL A 26 -0.01 7.36 -3.38
CA VAL A 26 -0.14 6.29 -2.38
C VAL A 26 1.10 5.41 -2.40
N HIS A 27 1.62 5.06 -3.58
CA HIS A 27 2.84 4.29 -3.73
C HIS A 27 4.04 4.93 -3.01
N TYR A 28 4.26 6.24 -3.16
CA TYR A 28 5.33 6.94 -2.43
C TYR A 28 5.20 6.79 -0.91
N LYS A 29 3.97 6.91 -0.39
CA LYS A 29 3.71 6.80 1.05
C LYS A 29 3.85 5.37 1.56
N MET A 30 3.38 4.38 0.79
CA MET A 30 3.24 3.00 1.25
C MET A 30 4.41 2.09 0.91
N ILE A 31 5.18 2.39 -0.14
CA ILE A 31 6.31 1.56 -0.57
C ILE A 31 7.64 2.22 -0.23
N HIS A 32 7.73 3.55 -0.35
CA HIS A 32 8.96 4.29 -0.10
C HIS A 32 8.93 5.10 1.21
N MET A 33 7.83 5.04 1.97
CA MET A 33 7.66 5.72 3.25
C MET A 33 8.02 7.23 3.19
N LEU A 34 7.81 7.86 2.02
CA LEU A 34 8.17 9.26 1.85
C LEU A 34 7.27 10.14 2.70
N LYS A 35 7.90 11.06 3.44
CA LYS A 35 7.20 12.05 4.26
C LYS A 35 6.66 13.17 3.36
N PRO A 36 5.65 13.95 3.81
CA PRO A 36 5.16 15.09 3.05
C PRO A 36 6.26 16.10 2.66
N SER A 37 7.29 16.23 3.51
CA SER A 37 8.47 17.10 3.33
C SER A 37 9.68 16.41 2.66
N SER A 38 9.55 15.15 2.24
CA SER A 38 10.58 14.51 1.43
C SER A 38 10.75 15.24 0.10
N THR A 39 11.91 15.09 -0.53
CA THR A 39 12.13 15.54 -1.89
C THR A 39 11.49 14.57 -2.88
N TYR A 40 10.96 15.11 -3.98
CA TYR A 40 10.27 14.35 -5.01
C TYR A 40 10.78 14.79 -6.38
N GLU A 41 11.02 13.85 -7.28
CA GLU A 41 11.44 14.16 -8.65
C GLU A 41 10.36 13.75 -9.66
N CYS A 42 10.09 14.63 -10.62
CA CYS A 42 9.30 14.29 -11.79
C CYS A 42 10.23 13.78 -12.88
N ILE A 43 10.00 12.55 -13.32
CA ILE A 43 10.74 11.89 -14.41
C ILE A 43 9.84 11.59 -15.62
N GLU A 44 8.65 12.18 -15.66
CA GLU A 44 7.67 11.98 -16.74
C GLU A 44 8.09 12.77 -17.99
N ASN A 45 8.00 12.15 -19.17
CA ASN A 45 8.26 12.80 -20.46
C ASN A 45 9.60 13.58 -20.51
N HIS A 46 10.66 12.99 -19.97
CA HIS A 46 11.99 13.61 -19.85
C HIS A 46 12.03 14.88 -18.96
N CYS A 47 11.01 15.12 -18.14
CA CYS A 47 11.12 16.04 -17.02
C CYS A 47 12.18 15.51 -16.05
N THR A 48 12.88 16.41 -15.37
CA THR A 48 13.86 16.10 -14.31
C THR A 48 13.73 17.08 -13.14
N GLN A 49 12.55 17.70 -13.00
CA GLN A 49 12.34 18.72 -11.96
C GLN A 49 12.19 18.06 -10.59
N ALA A 50 12.95 18.57 -9.61
CA ALA A 50 12.85 18.20 -8.21
C ALA A 50 11.98 19.18 -7.42
N PHE A 51 11.29 18.67 -6.41
CA PHE A 51 10.35 19.40 -5.57
C PHE A 51 10.60 19.09 -4.10
N PRO A 52 10.53 20.09 -3.20
CA PRO A 52 10.81 19.89 -1.78
C PRO A 52 9.65 19.24 -1.01
N ASN A 53 8.52 19.00 -1.66
CA ASN A 53 7.37 18.34 -1.06
C ASN A 53 6.43 17.79 -2.13
N LEU A 54 5.56 16.87 -1.68
CA LEU A 54 4.65 16.14 -2.54
C LEU A 54 3.62 17.04 -3.23
N ASP A 55 3.16 18.09 -2.54
CA ASP A 55 2.12 18.97 -3.10
C ASP A 55 2.64 19.83 -4.24
N SER A 56 3.91 20.22 -4.18
CA SER A 56 4.59 20.91 -5.28
C SER A 56 4.74 20.01 -6.50
N LEU A 57 5.12 18.74 -6.31
CA LEU A 57 5.13 17.74 -7.38
C LEU A 57 3.73 17.55 -7.99
N LYS A 58 2.69 17.36 -7.17
CA LYS A 58 1.31 17.20 -7.67
C LYS A 58 0.88 18.38 -8.53
N LYS A 59 1.09 19.62 -8.04
CA LYS A 59 0.77 20.84 -8.80
C LYS A 59 1.53 20.90 -10.11
N HIS A 60 2.81 20.50 -10.12
CA HIS A 60 3.61 20.41 -11.34
C HIS A 60 2.98 19.43 -12.34
N VAL A 61 2.73 18.18 -11.93
CA VAL A 61 2.18 17.14 -12.80
C VAL A 61 0.81 17.56 -13.36
N MET A 62 -0.05 18.12 -12.51
CA MET A 62 -1.37 18.62 -12.93
C MET A 62 -1.29 19.69 -14.02
N ARG A 63 -0.32 20.61 -13.92
CA ARG A 63 -0.17 21.74 -14.85
C ARG A 63 0.57 21.36 -16.12
N LYS A 64 1.59 20.50 -16.02
CA LYS A 64 2.53 20.22 -17.11
C LYS A 64 2.19 18.95 -17.87
N HIS A 65 1.71 17.91 -17.19
CA HIS A 65 1.50 16.58 -17.77
C HIS A 65 0.03 16.22 -17.93
N LEU A 66 -0.87 16.80 -17.13
CA LEU A 66 -2.31 16.49 -17.13
C LEU A 66 -3.20 17.62 -17.68
N LYS A 67 -2.64 18.59 -18.43
CA LYS A 67 -3.31 19.84 -18.91
C LYS A 67 -4.85 19.76 -18.86
N PRO A 68 -5.53 20.49 -17.96
CA PRO A 68 -6.98 20.61 -18.04
C PRO A 68 -7.34 21.34 -19.34
N THR A 69 -8.18 20.74 -20.17
CA THR A 69 -8.83 21.45 -21.27
C THR A 69 -9.61 22.63 -20.69
N PRO A 70 -9.47 23.86 -21.21
CA PRO A 70 -10.11 25.02 -20.62
C PRO A 70 -11.62 24.95 -20.85
N LYS A 71 -12.39 24.64 -19.78
CA LYS A 71 -13.77 25.11 -19.70
C LYS A 71 -13.70 26.64 -19.57
N LYS A 72 -14.24 27.34 -20.57
CA LYS A 72 -14.34 28.80 -20.64
C LYS A 72 -14.83 29.37 -19.30
N LEU A 73 -14.02 30.23 -18.68
CA LEU A 73 -14.41 31.08 -17.56
C LEU A 73 -15.14 32.31 -18.11
N THR A 74 -16.34 32.59 -17.62
CA THR A 74 -16.93 33.93 -17.66
C THR A 74 -16.46 34.73 -16.44
N PRO A 75 -16.13 36.03 -16.58
CA PRO A 75 -15.43 36.77 -15.53
C PRO A 75 -16.33 37.71 -14.69
N VAL A 76 -15.76 38.16 -13.56
CA VAL A 76 -16.09 39.35 -12.73
C VAL A 76 -17.27 39.12 -11.76
N VAL A 77 -17.16 39.33 -10.43
CA VAL A 77 -16.85 40.60 -9.74
C VAL A 77 -16.04 40.38 -8.45
N LYS A 78 -15.03 41.25 -8.27
CA LYS A 78 -14.22 41.44 -7.06
C LYS A 78 -15.04 42.16 -5.99
N ASN A 79 -14.87 41.82 -4.72
CA ASN A 79 -14.90 42.87 -3.70
C ASN A 79 -13.94 42.60 -2.55
N ILE A 80 -13.24 43.67 -2.20
CA ILE A 80 -12.19 43.85 -1.19
C ILE A 80 -12.89 44.25 0.12
N ASN A 81 -12.31 43.90 1.28
CA ASN A 81 -12.12 44.85 2.40
C ASN A 81 -11.20 44.26 3.49
N ASN A 82 -10.31 45.14 3.94
CA ASN A 82 -9.20 44.99 4.89
C ASN A 82 -9.70 45.03 6.35
N THR A 83 -8.90 44.55 7.32
CA THR A 83 -8.32 45.37 8.42
C THR A 83 -7.50 44.57 9.45
N ALA A 84 -6.26 45.03 9.66
CA ALA A 84 -5.52 45.30 10.91
C ALA A 84 -5.30 44.24 12.04
N ILE A 85 -4.02 44.13 12.39
CA ILE A 85 -3.29 43.53 13.56
C ILE A 85 -3.37 44.59 14.71
N PRO A 86 -3.18 44.36 16.06
CA PRO A 86 -1.98 43.70 16.62
C PRO A 86 -1.96 43.05 18.05
N GLU A 87 -0.86 42.28 18.28
CA GLU A 87 -0.04 42.21 19.54
C GLU A 87 -0.65 41.62 20.85
N HIS A 88 0.01 40.91 21.80
CA HIS A 88 1.37 40.39 22.05
C HIS A 88 1.36 39.61 23.42
N ILE A 89 2.32 38.68 23.67
CA ILE A 89 2.90 38.25 24.99
C ILE A 89 2.02 37.29 25.86
N THR A 90 2.43 36.19 26.54
CA THR A 90 3.69 35.58 27.06
C THR A 90 3.44 34.06 27.26
N LYS A 91 4.39 33.16 26.92
CA LYS A 91 5.28 32.35 27.82
C LYS A 91 4.59 31.71 29.05
N ILE A 92 4.75 30.40 29.32
CA ILE A 92 5.79 29.86 30.23
C ILE A 92 5.77 28.29 30.23
N THR A 93 6.96 27.68 30.01
CA THR A 93 7.58 26.43 30.58
C THR A 93 6.80 25.10 30.66
N ASN A 94 7.35 23.88 30.62
CA ASN A 94 8.68 23.25 30.50
C ASN A 94 8.41 21.77 30.11
N SER A 95 9.28 21.12 29.31
CA SER A 95 10.12 19.93 29.64
C SER A 95 9.32 18.66 30.07
N ASP A 96 9.55 17.42 29.62
CA ASP A 96 10.71 16.72 29.06
C ASP A 96 10.23 15.40 28.36
N SER A 97 11.03 14.95 27.38
CA SER A 97 11.46 13.55 27.10
C SER A 97 10.41 12.42 26.93
N ILE A 98 10.34 11.77 25.76
CA ILE A 98 11.04 10.49 25.42
C ILE A 98 10.70 9.40 26.47
N GLU A 99 9.94 8.35 26.16
CA GLU A 99 10.44 7.18 25.43
C GLU A 99 9.31 6.20 25.05
N SER A 100 9.66 5.32 24.12
CA SER A 100 8.93 4.16 23.62
C SER A 100 8.56 3.13 24.69
N ASP A 101 7.39 2.52 24.56
CA ASP A 101 7.13 1.19 25.13
C ASP A 101 6.60 0.24 24.04
N ILE A 102 7.58 -0.51 23.52
CA ILE A 102 7.53 -1.68 22.67
C ILE A 102 7.26 -2.89 23.57
N PHE A 103 6.37 -3.79 23.11
CA PHE A 103 6.24 -5.20 23.50
C PHE A 103 6.38 -5.56 25.00
N LYS A 104 5.24 -5.71 25.66
CA LYS A 104 5.11 -6.66 26.78
C LYS A 104 3.96 -7.61 26.48
N ASN A 105 4.31 -8.79 26.00
CA ASN A 105 3.77 -10.09 26.43
C ASN A 105 4.51 -11.20 25.68
N VAL A 106 5.71 -11.51 26.17
CA VAL A 106 6.35 -12.82 25.99
C VAL A 106 6.63 -13.35 27.38
N LEU A 107 6.13 -14.54 27.71
CA LEU A 107 6.81 -15.55 28.51
C LEU A 107 6.03 -16.89 28.39
N PRO A 108 6.66 -18.06 28.58
CA PRO A 108 8.03 -18.26 29.02
C PRO A 108 8.95 -18.97 28.02
N VAL A 109 10.22 -18.60 28.13
CA VAL A 109 11.40 -19.34 27.67
C VAL A 109 11.43 -20.70 28.37
N THR A 110 11.50 -21.76 27.57
CA THR A 110 12.15 -23.01 27.98
C THR A 110 13.47 -23.10 27.22
N GLU A 111 14.54 -23.34 27.96
CA GLU A 111 15.93 -23.31 27.51
C GLU A 111 16.23 -24.25 26.32
N CYS A 112 17.19 -23.81 25.52
CA CYS A 112 17.77 -24.49 24.36
C CYS A 112 18.08 -25.97 24.61
N ARG A 113 17.58 -26.82 23.72
CA ARG A 113 18.32 -28.00 23.26
C ARG A 113 18.39 -27.95 21.74
N ASN A 114 19.61 -27.82 21.22
CA ASN A 114 19.92 -28.00 19.81
C ASN A 114 19.55 -29.43 19.41
N GLU A 115 18.39 -29.60 18.79
CA GLU A 115 18.08 -30.79 17.98
C GLU A 115 17.62 -30.30 16.61
N LEU A 116 18.34 -30.71 15.58
CA LEU A 116 17.93 -30.61 14.19
C LEU A 116 16.60 -31.38 14.03
N VAL A 117 15.48 -30.74 14.29
CA VAL A 117 14.19 -31.25 13.83
C VAL A 117 14.05 -30.75 12.40
N SER A 118 14.29 -31.66 11.46
CA SER A 118 13.79 -31.49 10.10
C SER A 118 12.27 -31.37 10.20
N GLU A 119 11.76 -30.13 10.29
CA GLU A 119 10.33 -29.87 10.13
C GLU A 119 9.95 -30.35 8.72
N HIS A 120 9.37 -31.54 8.66
CA HIS A 120 8.82 -32.05 7.43
C HIS A 120 7.75 -31.08 6.97
N PHE A 121 7.95 -30.45 5.80
CA PHE A 121 6.98 -29.54 5.22
C PHE A 121 5.64 -30.26 5.04
N SER A 122 4.62 -29.80 5.77
CA SER A 122 3.27 -30.35 5.72
C SER A 122 2.36 -29.32 5.05
N ILE A 123 1.79 -29.72 3.90
CA ILE A 123 0.85 -28.88 3.14
C ILE A 123 -0.38 -28.57 3.99
N ASP A 124 -0.90 -29.56 4.72
CA ASP A 124 -2.07 -29.39 5.58
C ASP A 124 -1.82 -28.36 6.68
N ASN A 125 -0.62 -28.34 7.26
CA ASN A 125 -0.25 -27.34 8.26
C ASN A 125 -0.24 -25.94 7.63
N VAL A 126 0.34 -25.77 6.45
CA VAL A 126 0.36 -24.46 5.77
C VAL A 126 -1.05 -24.00 5.42
N ILE A 127 -1.90 -24.90 4.91
CA ILE A 127 -3.31 -24.61 4.62
C ILE A 127 -4.05 -24.16 5.89
N HIS A 128 -3.85 -24.87 7.00
CA HIS A 128 -4.42 -24.49 8.29
C HIS A 128 -3.95 -23.11 8.75
N LEU A 129 -2.66 -22.81 8.63
CA LEU A 129 -2.11 -21.48 8.98
C LEU A 129 -2.72 -20.35 8.12
N VAL A 130 -2.95 -20.60 6.82
CA VAL A 130 -3.60 -19.63 5.92
C VAL A 130 -5.02 -19.35 6.38
N TYR A 131 -5.82 -20.38 6.67
CA TYR A 131 -7.19 -20.19 7.16
C TYR A 131 -7.24 -19.52 8.53
N GLN A 132 -6.36 -19.92 9.45
CA GLN A 132 -6.27 -19.29 10.77
C GLN A 132 -5.91 -17.80 10.64
N SER A 133 -4.98 -17.45 9.76
CA SER A 133 -4.61 -16.05 9.48
C SER A 133 -5.78 -15.27 8.89
N ALA A 134 -6.56 -15.90 7.99
CA ALA A 134 -7.72 -15.27 7.37
C ALA A 134 -8.88 -15.03 8.37
N ILE A 135 -9.11 -15.97 9.29
CA ILE A 135 -10.07 -15.82 10.39
C ILE A 135 -9.62 -14.69 11.31
N HIS A 136 -8.36 -14.68 11.74
CA HIS A 136 -7.82 -13.64 12.60
C HIS A 136 -7.91 -12.26 11.94
N PHE A 137 -7.54 -12.15 10.66
CA PHE A 137 -7.70 -10.93 9.88
C PHE A 137 -9.16 -10.46 9.86
N THR A 138 -10.10 -11.34 9.54
CA THR A 138 -11.54 -11.03 9.49
C THR A 138 -12.06 -10.58 10.84
N MET A 139 -11.68 -11.27 11.91
CA MET A 139 -12.06 -10.91 13.28
C MET A 139 -11.49 -9.55 13.68
N SER A 140 -10.25 -9.24 13.30
CA SER A 140 -9.63 -7.94 13.57
C SER A 140 -10.33 -6.77 12.86
N LEU A 141 -10.91 -7.01 11.69
CA LEU A 141 -11.71 -6.00 10.98
C LEU A 141 -13.01 -5.68 11.73
N HIS A 142 -13.67 -6.70 12.28
CA HIS A 142 -14.89 -6.52 13.07
C HIS A 142 -14.61 -5.90 14.45
N ASN A 143 -13.58 -6.38 15.15
CA ASN A 143 -13.35 -6.01 16.55
C ASN A 143 -12.70 -4.63 16.72
N ASN A 144 -11.83 -4.22 15.78
CA ASN A 144 -10.96 -3.05 16.00
C ASN A 144 -11.33 -1.82 15.16
N ASN A 145 -12.25 -1.93 14.19
CA ASN A 145 -12.36 -0.92 13.13
C ASN A 145 -13.79 -0.42 12.81
N ASN A 146 -14.81 -0.74 13.62
CA ASN A 146 -16.21 -0.36 13.38
C ASN A 146 -16.72 -0.67 11.96
N PHE A 147 -16.09 -1.62 11.26
CA PHE A 147 -16.49 -1.97 9.90
C PHE A 147 -17.80 -2.75 9.93
N SER A 148 -18.74 -2.36 9.08
CA SER A 148 -19.94 -3.14 8.87
C SER A 148 -19.59 -4.48 8.21
N ARG A 149 -20.48 -5.47 8.31
CA ARG A 149 -20.31 -6.74 7.58
C ARG A 149 -20.10 -6.53 6.08
N LYS A 150 -20.75 -5.52 5.49
CA LYS A 150 -20.58 -5.17 4.07
C LYS A 150 -19.17 -4.66 3.79
N ASP A 151 -18.62 -3.82 4.67
CA ASP A 151 -17.27 -3.29 4.52
C ASP A 151 -16.22 -4.39 4.64
N VAL A 152 -16.37 -5.29 5.61
CA VAL A 152 -15.47 -6.45 5.78
C VAL A 152 -15.46 -7.33 4.53
N VAL A 153 -16.64 -7.67 3.98
CA VAL A 153 -16.73 -8.46 2.74
C VAL A 153 -16.08 -7.72 1.56
N ASN A 154 -16.26 -6.40 1.46
CA ASN A 154 -15.62 -5.61 0.41
C ASN A 154 -14.09 -5.59 0.56
N ILE A 155 -13.58 -5.40 1.78
CA ILE A 155 -12.13 -5.42 2.06
C ILE A 155 -11.54 -6.78 1.73
N GLN A 156 -12.19 -7.88 2.16
CA GLN A 156 -11.77 -9.24 1.82
C GLN A 156 -11.73 -9.44 0.31
N LYS A 157 -12.76 -8.98 -0.42
CA LYS A 157 -12.80 -9.05 -1.89
C LYS A 157 -11.64 -8.26 -2.52
N GLU A 158 -11.38 -7.04 -2.09
CA GLU A 158 -10.29 -6.21 -2.61
C GLU A 158 -8.91 -6.82 -2.31
N VAL A 159 -8.71 -7.37 -1.11
CA VAL A 159 -7.47 -8.11 -0.77
C VAL A 159 -7.32 -9.33 -1.67
N SER A 160 -8.38 -10.14 -1.85
CA SER A 160 -8.34 -11.30 -2.73
C SER A 160 -8.03 -10.93 -4.18
N GLN A 161 -8.64 -9.88 -4.71
CA GLN A 161 -8.50 -9.49 -6.11
C GLN A 161 -7.20 -8.73 -6.40
N SER A 162 -6.79 -7.84 -5.51
CA SER A 162 -5.68 -6.90 -5.74
C SER A 162 -4.34 -7.39 -5.20
N LEU A 163 -4.33 -8.29 -4.20
CA LEU A 163 -3.10 -8.79 -3.59
C LEU A 163 -2.91 -10.28 -3.85
N ILE A 164 -3.91 -11.09 -3.51
CA ILE A 164 -3.77 -12.56 -3.51
C ILE A 164 -3.76 -13.11 -4.93
N LYS A 165 -4.73 -12.71 -5.76
CA LYS A 165 -4.84 -13.22 -7.13
C LYS A 165 -3.56 -13.02 -7.96
N PRO A 166 -2.91 -11.83 -7.99
CA PRO A 166 -1.64 -11.68 -8.69
C PRO A 166 -0.53 -12.63 -8.19
N ILE A 167 -0.48 -12.90 -6.88
CA ILE A 167 0.49 -13.83 -6.29
C ILE A 167 0.18 -15.27 -6.70
N THR A 168 -1.07 -15.69 -6.63
CA THR A 168 -1.48 -17.05 -7.01
C THR A 168 -1.31 -17.30 -8.50
N ASP A 169 -1.58 -16.29 -9.34
CA ASP A 169 -1.35 -16.36 -10.79
C ASP A 169 0.15 -16.48 -11.10
N LEU A 170 1.00 -15.70 -10.41
CA LEU A 170 2.45 -15.79 -10.53
C LEU A 170 2.97 -17.18 -10.11
N LEU A 171 2.54 -17.70 -8.96
CA LEU A 171 2.93 -19.02 -8.46
C LEU A 171 2.48 -20.13 -9.39
N THR A 172 1.24 -20.05 -9.90
CA THR A 172 0.70 -21.01 -10.87
C THR A 172 1.56 -21.06 -12.12
N ASN A 173 1.90 -19.91 -12.68
CA ASN A 173 2.75 -19.82 -13.86
C ASN A 173 4.16 -20.36 -13.61
N PHE A 174 4.74 -20.05 -12.44
CA PHE A 174 6.06 -20.55 -12.06
C PHE A 174 6.08 -22.07 -11.91
N VAL A 175 5.10 -22.62 -11.18
CA VAL A 175 4.97 -24.06 -10.93
C VAL A 175 4.76 -24.82 -12.24
N ASN A 176 3.85 -24.35 -13.10
CA ASN A 176 3.58 -24.98 -14.40
C ASN A 176 4.81 -24.98 -15.33
N TYR A 177 5.68 -23.97 -15.20
CA TYR A 177 6.89 -23.88 -16.02
C TYR A 177 8.05 -24.72 -15.47
N LYS A 178 8.22 -24.77 -14.15
CA LYS A 178 9.40 -25.37 -13.49
C LYS A 178 9.20 -26.81 -13.06
N ILE A 179 8.00 -27.20 -12.66
CA ILE A 179 7.72 -28.51 -12.08
C ILE A 179 7.12 -29.41 -13.15
N LYS A 180 7.83 -30.50 -13.46
CA LYS A 180 7.37 -31.52 -14.43
C LYS A 180 6.84 -32.78 -13.75
N ASP A 181 7.19 -32.99 -12.49
CA ASP A 181 6.69 -34.12 -11.68
C ASP A 181 5.20 -33.90 -11.36
N PRO A 182 4.30 -34.79 -11.80
CA PRO A 182 2.87 -34.68 -11.56
C PRO A 182 2.47 -34.69 -10.07
N LEU A 183 3.19 -35.41 -9.20
CA LEU A 183 2.85 -35.52 -7.78
C LEU A 183 3.19 -34.22 -7.03
N LEU A 184 4.35 -33.65 -7.33
CA LEU A 184 4.74 -32.33 -6.82
C LEU A 184 3.84 -31.24 -7.39
N LEU A 185 3.51 -31.31 -8.67
CA LEU A 185 2.60 -30.36 -9.32
C LEU A 185 1.23 -30.34 -8.64
N SER A 186 0.65 -31.52 -8.38
CA SER A 186 -0.62 -31.66 -7.66
C SER A 186 -0.56 -31.05 -6.25
N SER A 187 0.52 -31.34 -5.50
CA SER A 187 0.76 -30.78 -4.17
C SER A 187 0.80 -29.24 -4.18
N PHE A 188 1.49 -28.64 -5.14
CA PHE A 188 1.54 -27.19 -5.29
C PHE A 188 0.21 -26.58 -5.71
N HIS A 189 -0.56 -27.25 -6.59
CA HIS A 189 -1.90 -26.77 -6.95
C HIS A 189 -2.85 -26.75 -5.77
N THR A 190 -2.82 -27.78 -4.91
CA THR A 190 -3.61 -27.81 -3.66
C THR A 190 -3.25 -26.62 -2.76
N LEU A 191 -1.95 -26.34 -2.60
CA LEU A 191 -1.49 -25.19 -1.82
C LEU A 191 -1.95 -23.86 -2.43
N ILE A 192 -1.69 -23.64 -3.73
CA ILE A 192 -2.07 -22.42 -4.45
C ILE A 192 -3.59 -22.20 -4.38
N PHE A 193 -4.37 -23.28 -4.50
CA PHE A 193 -5.82 -23.21 -4.38
C PHE A 193 -6.25 -22.71 -3.00
N ALA A 194 -5.70 -23.27 -1.92
CA ALA A 194 -6.00 -22.80 -0.56
C ALA A 194 -5.65 -21.31 -0.37
N PHE A 195 -4.52 -20.86 -0.91
CA PHE A 195 -4.14 -19.44 -0.92
C PHE A 195 -5.08 -18.56 -1.74
N SER A 196 -5.76 -19.09 -2.76
CA SER A 196 -6.63 -18.32 -3.66
C SER A 196 -8.00 -17.99 -3.04
N ILE A 197 -8.40 -18.71 -1.99
CA ILE A 197 -9.72 -18.57 -1.36
C ILE A 197 -9.66 -18.48 0.18
N PRO A 198 -8.80 -17.63 0.78
CA PRO A 198 -8.54 -17.68 2.20
C PRO A 198 -9.76 -17.26 3.06
N PHE A 199 -10.69 -16.48 2.49
CA PHE A 199 -11.87 -15.96 3.19
C PHE A 199 -13.15 -16.74 2.90
N LYS A 200 -13.07 -17.85 2.16
CA LYS A 200 -14.23 -18.65 1.77
C LYS A 200 -14.46 -19.71 2.86
N LEU A 201 -15.24 -19.34 3.87
CA LEU A 201 -15.79 -20.24 4.89
C LEU A 201 -17.17 -20.72 4.46
#